data_AF-A0A330M8T5-F1
#
_entry.id   AF-A0A330M8T5-F1
#
_cell.length_a   1.000
_cell.length_b   1.000
_cell.length_c   1.000
_cell.angle_alpha   90.00
_cell.angle_beta   90.00
_cell.angle_gamma   90.00
#
_symmetry.space_group_name_H-M   'P 1'
#
loop_
_entity.id
_entity.type
_entity.pdbx_description
1 polymer ?
#
loop_
_entity_poly.entity_id
_entity_poly.type
_entity_poly.pdbx_seq_one_letter_code
_entity_poly.pdbx_strand_id
1 'polypeptide(L)' 'MFLDNIPADDTIRRIISTIEPEPFHQCFLEWMQAVHTMTEGQVIAIDGKTLRGSYNREDRNSTI' A
#
# COMPACT_ATOMS: atom_id res chain seq x y z
N MET A 1 10.13 10.48 9.11
CA MET A 1 10.23 11.86 8.59
C MET A 1 10.28 11.73 7.07
N PHE A 2 9.55 12.56 6.33
CA PHE A 2 9.25 12.34 4.91
C PHE A 2 10.50 12.46 4.01
N LEU A 3 10.59 11.65 2.94
CA LEU A 3 11.56 11.76 1.84
C LEU A 3 10.79 12.19 0.59
N ASP A 4 11.14 13.32 -0.04
CA ASP A 4 10.47 13.83 -1.25
C ASP A 4 8.92 13.93 -1.14
N ASN A 5 8.42 14.29 0.06
CA ASN A 5 6.99 14.31 0.44
C ASN A 5 6.32 12.93 0.60
N ILE A 6 7.09 11.85 0.52
CA ILE A 6 6.64 10.48 0.79
C ILE A 6 6.99 10.15 2.25
N PRO A 7 6.02 9.72 3.08
CA PRO A 7 6.34 9.27 4.43
C PRO A 7 7.29 8.07 4.37
N ALA A 8 8.41 8.15 5.09
CA ALA A 8 9.32 7.00 5.22
C ALA A 8 8.59 5.78 5.81
N ASP A 9 9.09 4.57 5.54
CA ASP A 9 8.51 3.29 5.98
C ASP A 9 8.17 3.26 7.48
N ASP A 10 9.09 3.75 8.32
CA ASP A 10 8.88 3.80 9.77
C ASP A 10 7.72 4.73 10.17
N THR A 11 7.45 5.76 9.36
CA THR A 11 6.31 6.66 9.57
C THR A 11 5.00 5.94 9.29
N ILE A 12 4.93 5.19 8.18
CA ILE A 12 3.76 4.38 7.82
C ILE A 12 3.54 3.29 8.87
N ARG A 13 4.59 2.51 9.20
CA ARG A 13 4.56 1.46 10.20
C ARG A 13 4.02 1.97 11.52
N ARG A 14 4.55 3.10 12.01
CA ARG A 14 4.13 3.68 13.28
C ARG A 14 2.65 4.03 13.27
N ILE A 15 2.16 4.69 12.21
CA ILE A 15 0.75 5.07 12.11
C ILE A 15 -0.14 3.82 12.13
N ILE A 16 0.14 2.84 11.27
CA ILE A 16 -0.67 1.62 11.19
C ILE A 16 -0.64 0.85 12.52
N SER A 17 0.51 0.77 13.18
CA SER A 17 0.64 0.06 14.48
C SER A 17 -0.15 0.68 15.62
N THR A 18 -0.59 1.93 15.49
CA THR A 18 -1.40 2.62 16.51
C THR A 18 -2.90 2.44 16.35
N ILE A 19 -3.34 1.83 15.25
CA ILE A 19 -4.76 1.65 14.94
C ILE A 19 -5.26 0.35 15.57
N GLU A 20 -6.42 0.40 16.23
CA GLU A 20 -7.07 -0.80 16.76
C GLU A 20 -7.46 -1.74 15.60
N PRO A 21 -7.06 -3.03 15.62
CA PRO A 21 -7.29 -3.94 14.50
C PRO A 21 -8.77 -4.16 14.16
N GLU A 22 -9.63 -4.29 15.17
CA GLU A 22 -11.03 -4.70 14.96
C GLU A 22 -11.86 -3.61 14.23
N PRO A 23 -11.87 -2.34 14.65
CA PRO A 23 -12.53 -1.26 13.90
C PRO A 23 -11.90 -1.05 12.52
N PHE A 24 -10.57 -1.18 12.41
CA PHE A 24 -9.89 -1.03 11.13
C PHE A 24 -10.34 -2.10 10.12
N HIS A 25 -10.48 -3.34 10.56
CA HIS A 25 -10.98 -4.42 9.73
C HIS A 25 -12.38 -4.11 9.18
N GLN A 26 -13.28 -3.65 10.05
CA GLN A 26 -14.63 -3.27 9.66
C GLN A 26 -14.63 -2.12 8.63
N CYS A 27 -13.89 -1.05 8.88
CA CYS A 27 -13.76 0.07 7.93
C CYS A 27 -13.17 -0.37 6.59
N PHE A 28 -12.18 -1.28 6.62
CA PHE A 28 -11.57 -1.82 5.41
C PHE A 28 -12.57 -2.61 4.57
N LEU A 29 -13.39 -3.46 5.20
CA LEU A 29 -14.44 -4.21 4.49
C LEU A 29 -15.47 -3.28 3.85
N GLU A 30 -15.95 -2.28 4.59
CA GLU A 30 -16.91 -1.29 4.08
C GLU A 30 -16.35 -0.53 2.89
N TRP A 31 -15.08 -0.10 2.99
CA TRP A 31 -14.39 0.55 1.89
C TRP A 31 -14.29 -0.35 0.66
N MET A 32 -13.88 -1.61 0.83
CA MET A 32 -13.77 -2.57 -0.26
C MET A 32 -15.13 -2.87 -0.92
N GLN A 33 -16.22 -2.93 -0.15
CA GLN A 33 -17.58 -3.09 -0.68
C GLN A 33 -18.02 -1.86 -1.49
N ALA A 34 -17.70 -0.65 -1.01
CA ALA A 34 -17.97 0.58 -1.74
C ALA A 34 -17.19 0.62 -3.06
N VAL A 35 -15.90 0.29 -3.04
CA VAL A 35 -15.06 0.19 -4.25
C VAL A 35 -15.63 -0.84 -5.22
N HIS A 36 -16.00 -2.02 -4.74
CA HIS A 36 -16.60 -3.06 -5.57
C HIS A 36 -17.87 -2.57 -6.28
N THR A 37 -18.73 -1.86 -5.57
CA THR A 37 -19.95 -1.27 -6.13
C THR A 37 -19.63 -0.19 -7.16
N MET A 38 -18.69 0.72 -6.84
CA MET A 38 -18.30 1.83 -7.73
C MET A 38 -17.60 1.37 -9.01
N THR A 39 -16.95 0.21 -8.96
CA THR A 39 -16.23 -0.37 -10.11
C THR A 39 -17.07 -1.39 -10.86
N GLU A 40 -18.33 -1.63 -10.48
CA GLU A 40 -19.16 -2.71 -11.04
C GLU A 40 -18.44 -4.08 -11.00
N GLY A 41 -17.63 -4.29 -9.96
CA GLY A 41 -16.81 -5.48 -9.81
C GLY A 41 -15.60 -5.59 -10.73
N GLN A 42 -15.25 -4.52 -11.47
CA GLN A 42 -14.02 -4.46 -12.24
C GLN A 42 -12.82 -4.37 -11.31
N VAL A 43 -12.12 -5.49 -11.14
CA VAL A 43 -10.86 -5.55 -10.41
C VAL A 43 -9.72 -5.58 -11.43
N ILE A 44 -8.98 -4.49 -11.53
CA ILE A 44 -7.71 -4.48 -12.27
C ILE A 44 -6.63 -4.98 -11.31
N ALA A 45 -6.16 -6.21 -11.54
CA ALA A 45 -5.01 -6.72 -10.82
C ALA A 45 -3.75 -5.95 -11.23
N ILE A 46 -3.32 -5.01 -10.40
CA ILE A 46 -2.00 -4.38 -10.53
C ILE A 46 -1.01 -5.28 -9.79
N ASP A 47 -0.58 -6.37 -10.44
CA ASP A 47 0.50 -7.20 -9.90
C ASP A 47 1.83 -6.43 -10.05
N GLY A 48 2.18 -5.66 -9.02
CA GLY A 48 3.43 -4.89 -8.95
C GLY A 48 4.69 -5.74 -8.75
N LYS A 49 4.65 -7.05 -9.04
CA LYS A 49 5.85 -7.88 -8.95
C LYS A 49 6.79 -7.58 -10.12
N THR A 50 7.69 -6.63 -9.91
CA THR A 50 9.01 -6.73 -10.55
C THR A 50 9.68 -8.00 -10.00
N LEU A 51 10.20 -8.84 -10.89
CA LEU A 51 10.90 -10.09 -10.57
C LEU A 51 11.75 -9.94 -9.29
N ARG A 52 11.57 -10.85 -8.32
CA ARG A 52 12.47 -10.98 -7.16
C ARG A 52 13.91 -11.10 -7.68
N GLY A 53 14.74 -10.08 -7.46
CA GLY A 53 16.13 -10.04 -7.94
C GLY A 53 16.45 -8.96 -8.98
N SER A 54 15.49 -8.13 -9.39
CA SER A 54 15.73 -6.97 -10.29
C SER A 54 16.42 -5.77 -9.61
N TYR A 55 16.75 -5.87 -8.32
CA TYR A 55 17.50 -4.85 -7.59
C TYR A 55 18.93 -4.74 -8.16
N ASN A 56 19.18 -3.71 -8.97
CA ASN A 56 20.51 -3.36 -9.42
C ASN A 56 21.15 -2.43 -8.38
N ARG A 57 22.21 -2.90 -7.72
CA ARG A 57 22.90 -2.17 -6.63
C ARG A 57 23.55 -0.86 -7.09
N GLU A 58 23.84 -0.76 -8.39
CA GLU A 58 24.41 0.42 -9.05
C GLU A 58 23.34 1.49 -9.35
N ASP A 59 22.07 1.09 -9.42
CA ASP A 59 20.96 1.95 -9.85
C ASP A 59 20.04 2.27 -8.68
N ARG A 60 20.43 3.29 -7.90
CA ARG A 60 19.69 3.75 -6.71
C ARG A 60 18.31 4.36 -7.02
N ASN A 61 17.92 4.46 -8.29
CA ASN A 61 16.61 4.94 -8.71
C ASN A 61 15.55 3.84 -8.81
N SER A 62 15.89 2.58 -8.54
CA SER A 62 14.94 1.45 -8.61
C SER A 62 14.09 1.25 -7.35
N THR A 63 13.93 2.28 -6.51
CA THR A 63 13.07 2.23 -5.32
C THR A 63 11.85 3.11 -5.56
N ILE A 64 10.70 2.45 -5.78
CA ILE A 64 9.37 2.95 -5.43
C ILE A 64 8.79 1.97 -4.43
#